data_AF-A0A4S3PMQ6-F1
#
_entry.id   AF-A0A4S3PMQ6-F1
#
_cell.length_a   1.000
_cell.length_b   1.000
_cell.length_c   1.000
_cell.angle_alpha   90.00
_cell.angle_beta   90.00
_cell.angle_gamma   90.00
#
_symmetry.space_group_name_H-M   'P 1'
#
loop_
_entity.id
_entity.type
_entity.pdbx_description
1 polymer ?
#
loop_
_entity_poly.entity_id
_entity_poly.type
_entity_poly.pdbx_seq_one_letter_code
_entity_poly.pdbx_strand_id
1 'polypeptide(L)'
;MRFLLLIVFGFSIMLTSCGNQQTTPSQQQESDKNAEPFEVDTATYENGQVTIHYPQLTNMQNKDLEQRINTLIKDDAILFLSQYQDSNAPLKMDFEVILPESDTFTVQYTGTYNGGMYPTHLLFTTNINFKKGEKIRLSNLFVIDETFIEALKNAKYMDWENPHEPNKEKQTAIIEYLKTYNNQDLIAAFTKADHPDPNENPYGVFSYIFNHTVVISMQVPHALGDHAEFEVDMGELERK
;
A
#
# COMPACT_ATOMS: atom_id res chain seq x y z
N MET A 1 4.58 -23.71 -2.82
CA MET A 1 4.99 -24.64 -3.90
C MET A 1 4.86 -23.91 -5.23
N ARG A 2 5.97 -23.57 -5.90
CA ARG A 2 5.96 -22.95 -7.23
C ARG A 2 6.14 -24.03 -8.29
N PHE A 3 5.14 -24.21 -9.15
CA PHE A 3 5.17 -25.15 -10.28
C PHE A 3 5.78 -24.49 -11.51
N LEU A 4 6.74 -25.19 -12.13
CA LEU A 4 7.38 -24.87 -13.40
C LEU A 4 6.63 -25.62 -14.51
N LEU A 5 6.01 -24.91 -15.45
CA LEU A 5 5.33 -25.52 -16.60
C LEU A 5 6.29 -25.52 -17.81
N LEU A 6 6.81 -26.70 -18.15
CA LEU A 6 7.56 -26.98 -19.38
C LEU A 6 6.56 -27.31 -20.49
N ILE A 7 6.44 -26.45 -21.50
CA ILE A 7 5.75 -26.79 -22.75
C ILE A 7 6.80 -27.14 -23.79
N VAL A 8 6.85 -28.43 -24.13
CA VAL A 8 7.58 -28.98 -25.26
C VAL A 8 6.63 -28.96 -26.46
N PHE A 9 6.98 -28.23 -27.52
CA PHE A 9 6.37 -28.44 -28.84
C PHE A 9 7.45 -28.36 -29.92
N GLY A 10 7.63 -29.47 -30.63
CA GLY A 10 8.53 -29.59 -31.76
C GLY A 10 7.98 -30.62 -32.72
N PHE A 11 7.00 -30.19 -33.52
CA PHE A 11 6.47 -30.91 -34.67
C PHE A 11 7.48 -30.84 -35.81
N SER A 12 7.91 -31.99 -36.34
CA SER A 12 8.60 -32.09 -37.63
C SER A 12 7.63 -31.78 -38.77
N ILE A 13 8.09 -31.12 -39.85
CA ILE A 13 7.90 -31.53 -41.27
C ILE A 13 8.68 -30.58 -42.20
N MET A 14 9.59 -31.22 -42.94
CA MET A 14 10.09 -31.06 -44.32
C MET A 14 10.07 -29.72 -45.08
N LEU A 15 11.24 -29.48 -45.67
CA LEU A 15 11.63 -28.45 -46.65
C LEU A 15 10.96 -28.61 -48.01
N THR A 16 10.64 -27.48 -48.68
CA THR A 16 11.28 -26.96 -49.92
C THR A 16 10.35 -26.01 -50.67
N SER A 17 10.81 -24.79 -50.95
CA SER A 17 10.92 -24.22 -52.31
C SER A 17 11.16 -22.70 -52.25
N CYS A 18 12.14 -22.24 -53.03
CA CYS A 18 12.76 -20.92 -52.99
C CYS A 18 11.88 -19.79 -53.53
N GLY A 19 11.94 -18.62 -52.88
CA GLY A 19 11.45 -17.34 -53.39
C GLY A 19 12.29 -16.20 -52.81
N ASN A 20 12.91 -15.44 -53.70
CA ASN A 20 13.95 -14.45 -53.42
C ASN A 20 13.37 -13.15 -52.83
N GLN A 21 13.57 -12.89 -51.54
CA GLN A 21 13.55 -11.54 -50.97
C GLN A 21 14.63 -11.42 -49.89
N GLN A 22 15.44 -10.38 -50.02
CA GLN A 22 16.58 -10.04 -49.22
C GLN A 22 16.10 -9.49 -47.87
N THR A 23 16.14 -10.32 -46.82
CA THR A 23 15.86 -9.90 -45.45
C THR A 23 17.15 -9.81 -44.65
N THR A 24 17.49 -8.58 -44.28
CA THR A 24 18.51 -8.18 -43.30
C THR A 24 18.27 -8.91 -41.95
N PRO A 25 19.32 -9.29 -41.19
CA PRO A 25 19.17 -10.09 -39.98
C PRO A 25 18.30 -9.37 -38.94
N SER A 26 17.27 -10.07 -38.48
CA SER A 26 16.45 -9.70 -37.33
C SER A 26 17.36 -9.52 -36.12
N GLN A 27 17.52 -8.26 -35.68
CA GLN A 27 17.90 -7.97 -34.30
C GLN A 27 16.76 -8.50 -33.44
N GLN A 28 17.00 -9.60 -32.73
CA GLN A 28 16.22 -9.95 -31.57
C GLN A 28 16.30 -8.76 -30.62
N GLN A 29 15.22 -7.98 -30.57
CA GLN A 29 14.90 -7.15 -29.42
C GLN A 29 14.78 -8.12 -28.25
N GLU A 30 15.85 -8.21 -27.48
CA GLU A 30 15.83 -8.68 -26.12
C GLU A 30 14.79 -7.82 -25.41
N SER A 31 13.64 -8.43 -25.10
CA SER A 31 12.60 -7.80 -24.30
C SER A 31 13.26 -7.38 -23.00
N ASP A 32 13.41 -6.08 -22.79
CA ASP A 32 13.71 -5.51 -21.48
C ASP A 32 12.64 -6.04 -20.52
N LYS A 33 12.98 -7.09 -19.76
CA LYS A 33 12.33 -7.30 -18.48
C LYS A 33 12.69 -6.05 -17.70
N ASN A 34 11.74 -5.14 -17.51
CA ASN A 34 11.89 -4.03 -16.58
C ASN A 34 12.48 -4.60 -15.29
N ALA A 35 13.77 -4.32 -15.06
CA ALA A 35 14.37 -4.66 -13.79
C ALA A 35 13.65 -3.82 -12.74
N GLU A 36 13.20 -4.47 -11.67
CA GLU A 36 12.66 -3.77 -10.52
C GLU A 36 13.65 -2.66 -10.10
N PRO A 37 13.18 -1.45 -9.75
CA PRO A 37 14.05 -0.30 -9.50
C PRO A 37 14.98 -0.49 -8.29
N PHE A 38 14.71 -1.50 -7.46
CA PHE A 38 15.44 -1.89 -6.27
C PHE A 38 15.13 -3.34 -5.88
N GLU A 39 15.97 -3.91 -5.03
CA GLU A 39 15.67 -5.11 -4.24
C GLU A 39 15.21 -4.70 -2.83
N VAL A 40 14.54 -5.62 -2.13
CA VAL A 40 13.99 -5.37 -0.78
C VAL A 40 14.52 -6.42 0.18
N ASP A 41 15.27 -5.98 1.18
CA ASP A 41 15.62 -6.74 2.37
C ASP A 41 14.72 -6.34 3.55
N THR A 42 14.70 -7.17 4.59
CA THR A 42 13.99 -6.88 5.83
C THR A 42 14.93 -6.30 6.88
N ALA A 43 14.59 -5.14 7.40
CA ALA A 43 15.15 -4.58 8.63
C ALA A 43 14.16 -4.72 9.79
N THR A 44 14.68 -4.73 11.01
CA THR A 44 13.90 -4.88 12.24
C THR A 44 14.21 -3.75 13.20
N TYR A 45 13.18 -3.19 13.83
CA TYR A 45 13.30 -2.37 15.03
C TYR A 45 12.56 -3.05 16.18
N GLU A 46 13.23 -3.18 17.33
CA GLU A 46 12.69 -3.78 18.55
C GLU A 46 12.91 -2.84 19.74
N ASN A 47 11.87 -2.67 20.54
CA ASN A 47 11.94 -2.01 21.84
C ASN A 47 10.99 -2.73 22.82
N GLY A 48 11.54 -3.47 23.77
CA GLY A 48 10.74 -4.26 24.72
C GLY A 48 9.92 -5.35 24.01
N GLN A 49 8.59 -5.30 24.12
CA GLN A 49 7.67 -6.23 23.45
C GLN A 49 7.09 -5.67 22.14
N VAL A 50 7.63 -4.55 21.66
CA VAL A 50 7.23 -3.91 20.42
C VAL A 50 8.27 -4.21 19.34
N THR A 51 7.83 -4.83 18.24
CA THR A 51 8.63 -5.17 17.06
C THR A 51 7.95 -4.66 15.80
N ILE A 52 8.72 -4.02 14.92
CA ILE A 52 8.30 -3.73 13.54
C ILE A 52 9.37 -4.20 12.56
N HIS A 53 8.93 -4.93 11.55
CA HIS A 53 9.70 -5.19 10.35
C HIS A 53 9.39 -4.11 9.32
N TYR A 54 10.41 -3.63 8.62
CA TYR A 54 10.28 -2.63 7.56
C TYR A 54 11.28 -2.91 6.44
N PRO A 55 10.99 -2.47 5.20
CA PRO A 55 11.86 -2.72 4.07
C PRO A 55 13.16 -1.90 4.17
N GLN A 56 14.24 -2.52 3.75
CA GLN A 56 15.49 -1.86 3.42
C GLN A 56 15.75 -2.06 1.93
N LEU A 57 15.68 -0.97 1.17
CA LEU A 57 15.97 -0.99 -0.25
C LEU A 57 17.46 -1.23 -0.48
N THR A 58 17.76 -2.09 -1.45
CA THR A 58 19.11 -2.39 -1.90
C THR A 58 19.19 -2.35 -3.42
N ASN A 59 20.42 -2.36 -3.94
CA ASN A 59 20.69 -2.42 -5.38
C ASN A 59 20.10 -1.26 -6.23
N MET A 60 19.78 -0.10 -5.64
CA MET A 60 19.46 1.09 -6.41
C MET A 60 20.71 1.66 -7.07
N GLN A 61 20.55 2.18 -8.30
CA GLN A 61 21.63 2.86 -9.04
C GLN A 61 22.13 4.13 -8.32
N ASN A 62 21.23 4.89 -7.71
CA ASN A 62 21.55 6.10 -6.95
C ASN A 62 21.59 5.80 -5.45
N LYS A 63 22.79 5.73 -4.88
CA LYS A 63 23.00 5.37 -3.46
C LYS A 63 22.59 6.45 -2.46
N ASP A 64 22.69 7.73 -2.83
CA ASP A 64 22.20 8.81 -1.97
C ASP A 64 20.67 8.77 -1.87
N LEU A 65 20.01 8.44 -2.98
CA LEU A 65 18.57 8.27 -3.04
C LEU A 65 18.11 7.03 -2.26
N GLU A 66 18.83 5.90 -2.41
CA GLU A 66 18.64 4.68 -1.61
C GLU A 66 18.70 4.98 -0.11
N GLN A 67 19.76 5.67 0.33
CA GLN A 67 19.94 6.03 1.74
C GLN A 67 18.83 6.95 2.24
N ARG A 68 18.42 7.95 1.45
CA ARG A 68 17.31 8.85 1.81
C ARG A 68 16.01 8.09 1.99
N ILE A 69 15.66 7.22 1.05
CA ILE A 69 14.43 6.43 1.10
C ILE A 69 14.46 5.48 2.29
N ASN A 70 15.57 4.78 2.53
CA ASN A 70 15.72 3.89 3.68
C ASN A 70 15.60 4.63 5.02
N THR A 71 16.12 5.86 5.10
CA THR A 71 15.95 6.71 6.29
C THR A 71 14.48 7.07 6.50
N LEU A 72 13.78 7.49 5.44
CA LEU A 72 12.36 7.82 5.47
C LEU A 72 11.50 6.63 5.94
N ILE A 73 11.71 5.44 5.36
CA ILE A 73 10.99 4.22 5.74
C ILE A 73 11.18 3.91 7.23
N LYS A 74 12.43 3.94 7.69
CA LYS A 74 12.78 3.68 9.08
C LYS A 74 12.15 4.70 10.02
N ASP A 75 12.23 5.98 9.70
CA ASP A 75 11.71 7.06 10.52
C ASP A 75 10.19 6.97 10.66
N ASP A 76 9.46 6.72 9.56
CA ASP A 76 8.01 6.51 9.59
C ASP A 76 7.62 5.28 10.44
N ALA A 77 8.34 4.17 10.28
CA ALA A 77 8.08 2.94 11.03
C ALA A 77 8.28 3.13 12.55
N ILE A 78 9.38 3.79 12.94
CA ILE A 78 9.67 4.09 14.35
C ILE A 78 8.69 5.12 14.92
N LEU A 79 8.32 6.13 14.12
CA LEU A 79 7.37 7.16 14.52
C LEU A 79 5.99 6.57 14.77
N PHE A 80 5.50 5.66 13.92
CA PHE A 80 4.23 4.98 14.17
C PHE A 80 4.25 4.21 15.49
N LEU A 81 5.36 3.52 15.79
CA LEU A 81 5.51 2.76 17.02
C LEU A 81 5.62 3.62 18.28
N SER A 82 5.91 4.93 18.18
CA SER A 82 6.15 5.76 19.37
C SER A 82 4.97 5.81 20.33
N GLN A 83 3.76 5.64 19.82
CA GLN A 83 2.53 5.56 20.62
C GLN A 83 2.41 4.29 21.47
N TYR A 84 3.26 3.28 21.23
CA TYR A 84 3.27 2.00 21.95
C TYR A 84 4.56 1.78 22.77
N GLN A 85 5.53 2.70 22.74
CA GLN A 85 6.87 2.49 23.32
C GLN A 85 6.88 2.26 24.85
N ASP A 86 5.94 2.86 25.58
CA ASP A 86 5.81 2.68 27.03
C ASP A 86 4.90 1.49 27.41
N SER A 87 4.42 0.73 26.43
CA SER A 87 3.56 -0.42 26.67
C SER A 87 4.36 -1.67 27.04
N ASN A 88 3.85 -2.41 28.02
CA ASN A 88 4.34 -3.75 28.34
C ASN A 88 3.62 -4.85 27.54
N ALA A 89 2.74 -4.48 26.62
CA ALA A 89 1.97 -5.42 25.82
C ALA A 89 2.67 -5.74 24.48
N PRO A 90 2.58 -6.99 23.99
CA PRO A 90 3.14 -7.35 22.70
C PRO A 90 2.52 -6.58 21.53
N LEU A 91 3.37 -6.00 20.70
CA LEU A 91 3.04 -5.50 19.36
C LEU A 91 4.03 -6.10 18.37
N LYS A 92 3.53 -6.76 17.34
CA LYS A 92 4.34 -7.16 16.18
C LYS A 92 3.70 -6.62 14.91
N MET A 93 4.49 -5.93 14.10
CA MET A 93 4.11 -5.47 12.77
C MET A 93 5.05 -6.05 11.71
N ASP A 94 4.46 -6.48 10.61
CA ASP A 94 5.13 -6.93 9.39
C ASP A 94 4.79 -5.96 8.25
N PHE A 95 5.44 -6.11 7.10
CA PHE A 95 5.23 -5.23 5.95
C PHE A 95 5.06 -5.98 4.63
N GLU A 96 4.40 -5.31 3.68
CA GLU A 96 4.38 -5.65 2.27
C GLU A 96 4.79 -4.42 1.45
N VAL A 97 5.56 -4.65 0.38
CA VAL A 97 5.87 -3.61 -0.60
C VAL A 97 4.94 -3.76 -1.79
N ILE A 98 4.10 -2.75 -1.99
CA ILE A 98 3.14 -2.68 -3.10
C ILE A 98 3.73 -1.76 -4.16
N LEU A 99 4.01 -2.31 -5.33
CA LEU A 99 4.52 -1.59 -6.49
C LEU A 99 3.36 -1.23 -7.43
N PRO A 100 2.97 0.05 -7.53
CA PRO A 100 2.05 0.49 -8.58
C PRO A 100 2.77 0.55 -9.94
N GLU A 101 1.98 0.71 -11.00
CA GLU A 101 2.46 0.96 -12.37
C GLU A 101 3.03 2.40 -12.54
N SER A 102 3.93 2.86 -11.65
CA SER A 102 4.47 4.23 -11.68
C SER A 102 5.82 4.40 -10.95
N ASP A 103 6.32 5.63 -10.86
CA ASP A 103 7.54 6.03 -10.12
C ASP A 103 7.36 6.08 -8.58
N THR A 104 6.36 5.37 -8.06
CA THR A 104 6.03 5.31 -6.64
C THR A 104 5.99 3.88 -6.15
N PHE A 105 6.07 3.69 -4.83
CA PHE A 105 5.73 2.43 -4.18
C PHE A 105 5.13 2.73 -2.80
N THR A 106 4.43 1.74 -2.26
CA THR A 106 3.85 1.80 -0.92
C THR A 106 4.49 0.73 -0.05
N VAL A 107 4.86 1.10 1.17
CA VAL A 107 5.05 0.12 2.23
C VAL A 107 3.76 0.08 3.04
N GLN A 108 3.07 -1.05 3.01
CA GLN A 108 1.93 -1.31 3.88
C GLN A 108 2.42 -2.08 5.09
N TYR A 109 2.11 -1.59 6.28
CA TYR A 109 2.43 -2.23 7.54
C TYR A 109 1.16 -2.74 8.18
N THR A 110 1.16 -4.00 8.58
CA THR A 110 0.05 -4.62 9.30
C THR A 110 0.55 -5.32 10.54
N GLY A 111 -0.28 -5.37 11.58
CA GLY A 111 0.12 -6.02 12.81
C GLY A 111 -0.97 -6.10 13.85
N THR A 112 -0.60 -6.69 14.99
CA THR A 112 -1.53 -6.93 16.09
C THR A 112 -0.94 -6.43 17.40
N TYR A 113 -1.70 -5.58 18.09
CA TYR A 113 -1.38 -5.10 19.43
C TYR A 113 -2.22 -5.82 20.49
N ASN A 114 -1.58 -6.35 21.53
CA ASN A 114 -2.23 -7.15 22.58
C ASN A 114 -2.33 -6.43 23.92
N GLY A 115 -2.60 -5.11 23.90
CA GLY A 115 -2.70 -4.29 25.12
C GLY A 115 -4.09 -4.21 25.75
N GLY A 116 -5.13 -4.66 25.05
CA GLY A 116 -6.52 -4.63 25.50
C GLY A 116 -7.07 -5.98 25.94
N MET A 117 -8.38 -6.04 26.17
CA MET A 117 -9.10 -7.30 26.42
C MET A 117 -9.08 -8.23 25.20
N TYR A 118 -9.07 -7.64 24.00
CA TYR A 118 -8.95 -8.32 22.72
C TYR A 118 -7.78 -7.73 21.94
N PRO A 119 -7.14 -8.51 21.04
CA PRO A 119 -6.13 -7.98 20.13
C PRO A 119 -6.70 -6.90 19.23
N THR A 120 -5.92 -5.85 18.95
CA THR A 120 -6.27 -4.77 18.02
C THR A 120 -5.46 -4.93 16.74
N HIS A 121 -6.15 -4.98 15.60
CA HIS A 121 -5.54 -5.02 14.27
C HIS A 121 -5.15 -3.62 13.79
N LEU A 122 -3.88 -3.43 13.46
CA LEU A 122 -3.30 -2.16 13.05
C LEU A 122 -2.91 -2.20 11.58
N LEU A 123 -3.11 -1.08 10.88
CA LEU A 123 -2.65 -0.84 9.53
C LEU A 123 -2.13 0.59 9.42
N PHE A 124 -0.96 0.78 8.80
CA PHE A 124 -0.55 2.08 8.29
C PHE A 124 0.26 1.94 7.00
N THR A 125 0.42 3.05 6.27
CA THR A 125 1.17 3.06 5.01
C THR A 125 2.23 4.16 4.97
N THR A 126 3.27 3.90 4.18
CA THR A 126 4.27 4.89 3.76
C THR A 126 4.35 4.88 2.24
N ASN A 127 3.77 5.89 1.58
CA ASN A 127 3.83 6.04 0.12
C ASN A 127 5.06 6.88 -0.27
N ILE A 128 5.85 6.39 -1.22
CA ILE A 128 7.15 6.98 -1.57
C ILE A 128 7.24 7.18 -3.08
N ASN A 129 7.68 8.37 -3.52
CA ASN A 129 8.20 8.58 -4.86
C ASN A 129 9.67 8.15 -4.88
N PHE A 130 9.99 7.00 -5.49
CA PHE A 130 11.36 6.47 -5.43
C PHE A 130 12.33 7.14 -6.39
N LYS A 131 11.86 7.99 -7.32
CA LYS A 131 12.73 8.84 -8.16
C LYS A 131 13.17 10.10 -7.43
N LYS A 132 12.35 10.62 -6.52
CA LYS A 132 12.62 11.85 -5.75
C LYS A 132 13.10 11.58 -4.32
N GLY A 133 12.79 10.40 -3.78
CA GLY A 133 13.07 10.03 -2.40
C GLY A 133 12.22 10.83 -1.43
N GLU A 134 10.95 11.04 -1.80
CA GLU A 134 10.00 11.89 -1.09
C GLU A 134 8.76 11.09 -0.70
N LYS A 135 8.22 11.40 0.48
CA LYS A 135 6.93 10.87 0.92
C LYS A 135 5.80 11.51 0.13
N ILE A 136 4.80 10.70 -0.19
CA ILE A 136 3.55 11.14 -0.81
C ILE A 136 2.43 10.92 0.20
N ARG A 137 1.58 11.92 0.39
CA ARG A 137 0.33 11.82 1.14
C ARG A 137 -0.85 11.95 0.21
N LEU A 138 -2.01 11.46 0.63
CA LEU A 138 -3.28 11.56 -0.07
C LEU A 138 -3.57 13.00 -0.52
N SER A 139 -3.37 13.96 0.39
CA SER A 139 -3.57 15.38 0.14
C SER A 139 -2.51 16.03 -0.77
N ASN A 140 -1.41 15.34 -1.10
CA ASN A 140 -0.50 15.79 -2.16
C ASN A 140 -1.04 15.44 -3.56
N LEU A 141 -1.87 14.40 -3.67
CA LEU A 141 -2.34 13.87 -4.94
C LEU A 141 -3.75 14.36 -5.31
N PHE A 142 -4.61 14.55 -4.31
CA PHE A 142 -6.01 14.86 -4.52
C PHE A 142 -6.47 16.09 -3.73
N VAL A 143 -7.51 16.74 -4.25
CA VAL A 143 -8.29 17.73 -3.52
C VAL A 143 -9.19 16.98 -2.53
N ILE A 144 -9.11 17.35 -1.25
CA ILE A 144 -9.93 16.75 -0.18
C ILE A 144 -11.04 17.74 0.14
N ASP A 145 -12.18 17.58 -0.51
CA ASP A 145 -13.35 18.45 -0.39
C ASP A 145 -14.64 17.65 -0.20
N GLU A 146 -15.81 18.29 -0.36
CA GLU A 146 -17.09 17.59 -0.21
C GLU A 146 -17.29 16.49 -1.27
N THR A 147 -16.83 16.72 -2.51
CA THR A 147 -16.87 15.72 -3.58
C THR A 147 -16.07 14.48 -3.20
N PHE A 148 -14.87 14.65 -2.64
CA PHE A 148 -14.05 13.55 -2.15
C PHE A 148 -14.80 12.74 -1.08
N ILE A 149 -15.42 13.42 -0.10
CA ILE A 149 -16.16 12.74 0.98
C ILE A 149 -17.41 12.02 0.44
N GLU A 150 -18.09 12.58 -0.56
CA GLU A 150 -19.20 11.91 -1.22
C GLU A 150 -18.73 10.65 -1.96
N ALA A 151 -17.63 10.70 -2.70
CA ALA A 151 -17.05 9.52 -3.35
C ALA A 151 -16.69 8.44 -2.32
N LEU A 152 -16.01 8.81 -1.22
CA LEU A 152 -15.68 7.90 -0.13
C LEU A 152 -16.91 7.23 0.48
N LYS A 153 -17.98 7.98 0.76
CA LYS A 153 -19.21 7.44 1.37
C LYS A 153 -19.97 6.47 0.46
N ASN A 154 -19.71 6.53 -0.85
CA ASN A 154 -20.26 5.63 -1.85
C ASN A 154 -19.27 4.55 -2.30
N ALA A 155 -18.04 4.59 -1.78
CA ALA A 155 -16.97 3.69 -2.14
C ALA A 155 -17.26 2.24 -1.77
N LYS A 156 -16.61 1.34 -2.48
CA LYS A 156 -16.71 -0.10 -2.21
C LYS A 156 -15.91 -0.41 -0.94
N TYR A 157 -16.59 -0.90 0.08
CA TYR A 157 -15.94 -1.46 1.27
C TYR A 157 -15.14 -2.71 0.92
N MET A 158 -13.92 -2.78 1.43
CA MET A 158 -13.05 -3.95 1.39
C MET A 158 -13.11 -4.68 2.73
N ASP A 159 -13.63 -5.90 2.70
CA ASP A 159 -13.56 -6.79 3.85
C ASP A 159 -12.22 -7.52 3.85
N TRP A 160 -11.22 -6.94 4.52
CA TRP A 160 -9.88 -7.54 4.61
C TRP A 160 -9.88 -8.89 5.35
N GLU A 161 -10.87 -9.13 6.22
CA GLU A 161 -11.05 -10.41 6.91
C GLU A 161 -11.67 -11.47 5.97
N ASN A 162 -12.56 -11.06 5.06
CA ASN A 162 -13.31 -11.96 4.17
C ASN A 162 -13.38 -11.44 2.72
N PRO A 163 -12.25 -11.31 2.00
CA PRO A 163 -12.21 -10.64 0.69
C PRO A 163 -13.04 -11.33 -0.40
N HIS A 164 -13.26 -12.65 -0.28
CA HIS A 164 -14.05 -13.42 -1.26
C HIS A 164 -15.56 -13.43 -0.96
N GLU A 165 -15.95 -13.17 0.29
CA GLU A 165 -17.35 -13.13 0.72
C GLU A 165 -17.54 -12.02 1.76
N PRO A 166 -17.54 -10.74 1.32
CA PRO A 166 -17.63 -9.61 2.23
C PRO A 166 -18.89 -9.63 3.10
N ASN A 167 -18.73 -9.34 4.39
CA ASN A 167 -19.84 -9.26 5.32
C ASN A 167 -20.66 -7.98 5.06
N LYS A 168 -21.83 -8.14 4.45
CA LYS A 168 -22.75 -7.04 4.11
C LYS A 168 -23.29 -6.28 5.32
N GLU A 169 -23.50 -6.96 6.44
CA GLU A 169 -23.95 -6.32 7.68
C GLU A 169 -22.83 -5.44 8.26
N LYS A 170 -21.60 -5.95 8.31
CA LYS A 170 -20.41 -5.19 8.70
C LYS A 170 -20.20 -3.98 7.79
N GLN A 171 -20.30 -4.16 6.47
CA GLN A 171 -20.24 -3.06 5.51
C GLN A 171 -21.30 -1.98 5.83
N THR A 172 -22.55 -2.38 6.05
CA THR A 172 -23.64 -1.44 6.37
C THR A 172 -23.33 -0.66 7.64
N ALA A 173 -22.89 -1.34 8.70
CA ALA A 173 -22.53 -0.73 9.97
C ALA A 173 -21.36 0.25 9.86
N ILE A 174 -20.35 -0.07 9.05
CA ILE A 174 -19.22 0.82 8.75
C ILE A 174 -19.68 2.08 8.01
N ILE A 175 -20.54 1.94 7.00
CA ILE A 175 -21.10 3.09 6.28
C ILE A 175 -21.97 3.96 7.19
N GLU A 176 -22.76 3.36 8.08
CA GLU A 176 -23.52 4.09 9.10
C GLU A 176 -22.62 4.81 10.09
N TYR A 177 -21.51 4.18 10.52
CA TYR A 177 -20.50 4.81 11.35
C TYR A 177 -19.86 6.02 10.66
N LEU A 178 -19.49 5.91 9.38
CA LEU A 178 -18.95 7.05 8.61
C LEU A 178 -19.95 8.21 8.50
N LYS A 179 -21.26 7.92 8.45
CA LYS A 179 -22.31 8.95 8.42
C LYS A 179 -22.49 9.70 9.75
N THR A 180 -21.91 9.21 10.85
CA THR A 180 -21.93 9.92 12.13
C THR A 180 -21.01 11.15 12.14
N TYR A 181 -20.02 11.18 11.26
CA TYR A 181 -19.15 12.34 11.06
C TYR A 181 -19.80 13.35 10.12
N ASN A 182 -19.67 14.63 10.48
CA ASN A 182 -19.96 15.70 9.51
C ASN A 182 -18.84 15.75 8.45
N ASN A 183 -19.16 16.30 7.27
CA ASN A 183 -18.21 16.32 6.15
C ASN A 183 -16.95 17.14 6.46
N GLN A 184 -17.04 18.20 7.27
CA GLN A 184 -15.89 19.05 7.59
C GLN A 184 -14.86 18.33 8.47
N ASP A 185 -15.33 17.53 9.43
CA ASP A 185 -14.46 16.69 10.26
C ASP A 185 -13.75 15.63 9.41
N LEU A 186 -14.48 15.01 8.47
CA LEU A 186 -13.87 14.05 7.53
C LEU A 186 -12.87 14.74 6.60
N ILE A 187 -13.19 15.91 6.03
CA ILE A 187 -12.24 16.67 5.20
C ILE A 187 -10.96 16.96 5.99
N ALA A 188 -11.07 17.40 7.23
CA ALA A 188 -9.93 17.68 8.09
C ALA A 188 -9.11 16.40 8.39
N ALA A 189 -9.77 15.27 8.66
CA ALA A 189 -9.13 13.98 8.88
C ALA A 189 -8.36 13.49 7.65
N PHE A 190 -9.00 13.49 6.49
CA PHE A 190 -8.42 12.98 5.24
C PHE A 190 -7.34 13.89 4.66
N THR A 191 -7.39 15.20 4.96
CA THR A 191 -6.30 16.13 4.63
C THR A 191 -5.00 15.76 5.36
N LYS A 192 -5.13 15.17 6.56
CA LYS A 192 -4.04 14.75 7.44
C LYS A 192 -3.62 13.29 7.26
N ALA A 193 -4.24 12.57 6.32
CA ALA A 193 -3.96 11.17 6.06
C ALA A 193 -2.46 10.91 5.77
N ASP A 194 -2.06 9.65 5.99
CA ASP A 194 -0.71 9.13 5.78
C ASP A 194 0.37 9.69 6.71
N HIS A 195 0.01 10.44 7.76
CA HIS A 195 0.95 10.71 8.86
C HIS A 195 0.97 9.51 9.83
N PRO A 196 2.15 8.96 10.18
CA PRO A 196 2.26 7.88 11.15
C PRO A 196 2.10 8.34 12.60
N ASP A 197 2.11 9.65 12.86
CA ASP A 197 1.97 10.20 14.21
C ASP A 197 0.48 10.37 14.50
N PRO A 198 -0.08 9.73 15.54
CA PRO A 198 -1.49 9.84 15.87
C PRO A 198 -1.92 11.26 16.27
N ASN A 199 -1.00 12.14 16.69
CA ASN A 199 -1.35 13.54 16.97
C ASN A 199 -1.62 14.32 15.67
N GLU A 200 -0.89 13.98 14.61
CA GLU A 200 -1.05 14.59 13.29
C GLU A 200 -2.17 13.91 12.49
N ASN A 201 -2.39 12.61 12.69
CA ASN A 201 -3.42 11.79 12.05
C ASN A 201 -4.31 11.07 13.09
N PRO A 202 -5.18 11.82 13.80
CA PRO A 202 -5.93 11.28 14.95
C PRO A 202 -7.02 10.27 14.59
N TYR A 203 -7.35 10.14 13.30
CA TYR A 203 -8.33 9.17 12.81
C TYR A 203 -7.66 7.94 12.17
N GLY A 204 -6.32 7.87 12.21
CA GLY A 204 -5.55 6.78 11.60
C GLY A 204 -5.94 6.54 10.15
N VAL A 205 -6.05 7.61 9.36
CA VAL A 205 -6.38 7.51 7.93
C VAL A 205 -5.10 7.26 7.15
N PHE A 206 -5.03 6.14 6.45
CA PHE A 206 -3.93 5.75 5.60
C PHE A 206 -4.46 5.39 4.21
N SER A 207 -3.65 5.59 3.19
CA SER A 207 -4.03 5.38 1.82
C SER A 207 -2.89 4.84 1.00
N TYR A 208 -3.22 4.21 -0.12
CA TYR A 208 -2.27 3.81 -1.15
C TYR A 208 -2.97 3.65 -2.50
N ILE A 209 -2.19 3.68 -3.58
CA ILE A 209 -2.71 3.45 -4.93
C ILE A 209 -2.45 2.00 -5.33
N PHE A 210 -3.48 1.34 -5.83
CA PHE A 210 -3.40 -0.01 -6.37
C PHE A 210 -4.36 -0.14 -7.56
N ASN A 211 -3.89 -0.64 -8.71
CA ASN A 211 -4.75 -0.88 -9.88
C ASN A 211 -5.73 0.25 -10.26
N HIS A 212 -5.23 1.49 -10.35
CA HIS A 212 -6.03 2.69 -10.67
C HIS A 212 -7.12 3.07 -9.65
N THR A 213 -7.11 2.47 -8.45
CA THR A 213 -7.94 2.88 -7.32
C THR A 213 -7.08 3.48 -6.22
N VAL A 214 -7.70 4.35 -5.42
CA VAL A 214 -7.17 4.74 -4.12
C VAL A 214 -7.79 3.82 -3.09
N VAL A 215 -6.97 3.01 -2.43
CA VAL A 215 -7.39 2.26 -1.24
C VAL A 215 -7.18 3.16 -0.03
N ILE A 216 -8.21 3.28 0.81
CA ILE A 216 -8.20 4.09 2.01
C ILE A 216 -8.57 3.21 3.19
N SER A 217 -7.71 3.18 4.20
CA SER A 217 -7.96 2.59 5.51
C SER A 217 -8.21 3.69 6.54
N MET A 218 -9.27 3.58 7.35
CA MET A 218 -9.57 4.48 8.45
C MET A 218 -9.82 3.67 9.71
N GLN A 219 -9.31 4.13 10.86
CA GLN A 219 -9.59 3.48 12.13
C GLN A 219 -11.08 3.54 12.47
N VAL A 220 -11.61 2.42 12.96
CA VAL A 220 -13.00 2.28 13.40
C VAL A 220 -13.04 1.55 14.74
N PRO A 221 -14.15 1.61 15.49
CA PRO A 221 -14.31 0.83 16.71
C PRO A 221 -13.99 -0.65 16.51
N HIS A 222 -13.45 -1.31 17.54
CA HIS A 222 -13.11 -2.73 17.50
C HIS A 222 -14.26 -3.63 17.03
N ALA A 223 -15.51 -3.30 17.42
CA ALA A 223 -16.70 -4.01 16.98
C ALA A 223 -16.97 -3.94 15.46
N LEU A 224 -16.32 -3.01 14.75
CA LEU A 224 -16.37 -2.83 13.30
C LEU A 224 -15.09 -3.32 12.59
N GLY A 225 -14.11 -3.85 13.32
CA GLY A 225 -12.89 -4.46 12.76
C GLY A 225 -11.58 -3.69 12.97
N ASP A 226 -11.53 -2.74 13.91
CA ASP A 226 -10.38 -1.86 14.23
C ASP A 226 -9.97 -0.85 13.14
N HIS A 227 -10.06 -1.24 11.87
CA HIS A 227 -9.96 -0.38 10.70
C HIS A 227 -10.89 -0.86 9.59
N ALA A 228 -11.33 0.07 8.75
CA ALA A 228 -12.18 -0.17 7.60
C ALA A 228 -11.48 0.32 6.33
N GLU A 229 -11.47 -0.53 5.30
CA GLU A 229 -10.83 -0.25 4.02
C GLU A 229 -11.87 0.02 2.92
N PHE A 230 -11.56 0.93 2.01
CA PHE A 230 -12.43 1.35 0.91
C PHE A 230 -11.64 1.49 -0.39
N GLU A 231 -12.20 1.00 -1.50
CA GLU A 231 -11.72 1.28 -2.86
C GLU A 231 -12.50 2.46 -3.44
N VAL A 232 -11.80 3.55 -3.72
CA VAL A 232 -12.32 4.70 -4.44
C VAL A 232 -11.70 4.75 -5.84
N ASP A 233 -12.53 4.86 -6.88
CA ASP A 233 -12.03 5.01 -8.25
C ASP A 233 -11.33 6.37 -8.37
N MET A 234 -10.08 6.38 -8.87
CA MET A 234 -9.34 7.61 -9.08
C MET A 234 -10.03 8.57 -10.08
N GLY A 235 -10.90 8.07 -10.94
CA GLY A 235 -11.70 8.88 -11.88
C GLY A 235 -12.82 9.68 -11.21
N GLU A 236 -13.23 9.32 -9.99
CA GLU A 236 -14.20 10.06 -9.18
C GLU A 236 -13.55 11.18 -8.34
N LEU A 237 -12.22 11.25 -8.34
CA LEU A 237 -11.44 12.15 -7.50
C LEU A 237 -10.82 13.29 -8.31
N GLU A 238 -10.86 14.50 -7.76
CA GLU A 238 -10.15 15.65 -8.33
C GLU A 238 -8.65 15.57 -7.98
N ARG A 239 -7.80 15.47 -9.02
CA ARG A 239 -6.34 15.46 -8.87
C ARG A 239 -5.78 16.88 -8.73
N LYS A 240 -4.67 17.00 -8.00
CA LYS A 240 -3.87 18.24 -7.92
C LYS A 240 -2.83 18.35 -9.02
#